data_AF-A0A1Q3NBG2-F1
#
_entry.id   AF-A0A1Q3NBG2-F1
#
_cell.length_a   1.000
_cell.length_b   1.000
_cell.length_c   1.000
_cell.angle_alpha   90.00
_cell.angle_beta   90.00
_cell.angle_gamma   90.00
#
_symmetry.space_group_name_H-M   'P 1'
#
loop_
_entity.id
_entity.type
_entity.pdbx_description
1 polymer ?
#
loop_
_entity_poly.entity_id
_entity_poly.type
_entity_poly.pdbx_seq_one_letter_code
_entity_poly.pdbx_strand_id
1 'polypeptide(L)'
;MSLNIPESLLRLEANCGVFALWLILKQYHTHIDIADLIKLCGHDQDEGTFTIALAVALTKLDFAVSFYTDPDPNIDEKEKQSYIDAQRLNIPIHAALTYAEIQDAFENGKFVIVFYDTLLGVGNQSLIYSIDEQEISFCDHFEVMSKSVFEQQRQADGICKQVIVIDQYSEFYPI
;
A
#
# COMPACT_ATOMS: atom_id res chain seq x y z
N MET A 1 20.90 -0.02 -9.99
CA MET A 1 21.41 -0.21 -8.61
C MET A 1 20.75 -1.47 -8.07
N SER A 2 21.49 -2.40 -7.46
CA SER A 2 20.88 -3.58 -6.84
C SER A 2 20.10 -3.16 -5.59
N LEU A 3 18.81 -3.51 -5.53
CA LEU A 3 18.01 -3.38 -4.32
C LEU A 3 18.57 -4.37 -3.28
N ASN A 4 19.41 -3.89 -2.36
CA ASN A 4 19.78 -4.67 -1.18
C ASN A 4 18.57 -4.70 -0.23
N ILE A 5 17.72 -5.70 -0.40
CA ILE A 5 16.54 -5.95 0.45
C ILE A 5 16.99 -6.69 1.71
N PRO A 6 16.61 -6.26 2.92
CA PRO A 6 16.93 -6.96 4.15
C PRO A 6 16.41 -8.40 4.15
N GLU A 7 17.23 -9.36 4.56
CA GLU A 7 16.82 -10.78 4.61
C GLU A 7 15.64 -11.01 5.55
N SER A 8 15.54 -10.25 6.65
CA SER A 8 14.42 -10.31 7.59
C SER A 8 13.09 -10.01 6.92
N LEU A 9 13.07 -9.11 5.94
CA LEU A 9 11.88 -8.76 5.18
C LEU A 9 11.57 -9.81 4.10
N LEU A 10 12.59 -10.38 3.45
CA LEU A 10 12.41 -11.45 2.45
C LEU A 10 11.89 -12.76 3.05
N ARG A 11 12.21 -13.04 4.32
CA ARG A 11 11.78 -14.26 5.02
C ARG A 11 10.42 -14.10 5.72
N LEU A 12 9.85 -12.90 5.69
CA LEU A 12 8.56 -12.62 6.31
C LEU A 12 7.45 -13.15 5.38
N GLU A 13 6.52 -13.93 5.93
CA GLU A 13 5.32 -14.35 5.19
C GLU A 13 4.36 -13.17 5.03
N ALA A 14 3.63 -13.11 3.90
CA ALA A 14 2.70 -12.00 3.59
C ALA A 14 3.32 -10.60 3.79
N ASN A 15 4.53 -10.40 3.25
CA ASN A 15 5.37 -9.24 3.49
C ASN A 15 5.11 -8.04 2.56
N CYS A 16 4.22 -8.15 1.57
CA CYS A 16 4.06 -7.19 0.49
C CYS A 16 3.79 -5.75 0.98
N GLY A 17 2.88 -5.58 1.95
CA GLY A 17 2.60 -4.28 2.55
C GLY A 17 3.80 -3.66 3.28
N VAL A 18 4.52 -4.44 4.09
CA VAL A 18 5.72 -3.99 4.81
C VAL A 18 6.84 -3.65 3.82
N PHE A 19 6.95 -4.43 2.74
CA PHE A 19 7.92 -4.20 1.67
C PHE A 19 7.64 -2.90 0.91
N ALA A 20 6.38 -2.60 0.60
CA ALA A 20 5.99 -1.34 -0.02
C ALA A 20 6.40 -0.13 0.84
N LEU A 21 6.16 -0.17 2.16
CA LEU A 21 6.57 0.89 3.08
C LEU A 21 8.10 1.04 3.16
N TRP A 22 8.82 -0.08 3.24
CA TRP A 22 10.28 -0.05 3.25
C TRP A 22 10.86 0.58 1.99
N LEU A 23 10.29 0.30 0.82
CA LEU A 23 10.71 0.91 -0.44
C LEU A 23 10.54 2.43 -0.43
N ILE A 24 9.42 2.94 0.08
CA ILE A 24 9.18 4.38 0.21
C ILE A 24 10.22 5.01 1.14
N LEU A 25 10.42 4.45 2.34
CA LEU A 25 11.37 4.97 3.33
C LEU A 25 12.82 4.98 2.82
N LYS A 26 13.18 3.98 2.01
CA LYS A 26 14.51 3.91 1.39
C LYS A 26 14.77 5.08 0.44
N GLN A 27 13.75 5.61 -0.24
CA GLN A 27 13.90 6.77 -1.13
C GLN A 27 14.24 8.06 -0.36
N TYR A 28 13.77 8.17 0.88
CA TYR A 28 14.05 9.32 1.75
C TYR A 28 15.29 9.14 2.63
N HIS A 29 16.10 8.09 2.41
CA HIS A 29 17.27 7.76 3.21
C HIS A 29 16.99 7.63 4.72
N THR A 30 15.74 7.37 5.10
CA THR A 30 15.34 7.17 6.49
C THR A 30 15.84 5.81 6.97
N HIS A 31 16.52 5.79 8.12
CA HIS A 31 16.94 4.54 8.75
C HIS A 31 15.88 4.10 9.76
N ILE A 32 15.19 3.01 9.48
CA ILE A 32 14.30 2.32 10.41
C ILE A 32 14.76 0.87 10.56
N ASP A 33 14.72 0.35 11.78
CA ASP A 33 14.92 -1.07 12.01
C ASP A 33 13.75 -1.87 11.42
N ILE A 34 14.03 -3.00 10.77
CA ILE A 34 12.99 -3.78 10.10
C ILE A 34 12.00 -4.39 11.10
N ALA A 35 12.45 -4.77 12.31
CA ALA A 35 11.55 -5.27 13.33
C ALA A 35 10.60 -4.18 13.82
N ASP A 36 11.09 -2.95 13.94
CA ASP A 36 10.25 -1.79 14.27
C ASP A 36 9.25 -1.48 13.16
N LEU A 37 9.67 -1.57 11.89
CA LEU A 37 8.77 -1.38 10.74
C LEU A 37 7.67 -2.46 10.70
N ILE A 38 8.01 -3.74 10.87
CA ILE A 38 7.04 -4.86 10.93
C ILE A 38 6.01 -4.60 12.05
N LYS A 39 6.49 -4.23 13.24
CA LYS A 39 5.63 -3.93 14.38
C LYS A 39 4.76 -2.72 14.15
N LEU A 40 5.28 -1.67 13.51
CA LEU A 40 4.54 -0.45 13.20
C LEU A 40 3.40 -0.71 12.21
N CYS A 41 3.65 -1.56 11.21
CA CYS A 41 2.64 -2.04 10.27
C CYS A 41 1.58 -2.91 10.93
N GLY A 42 1.82 -3.43 12.13
CA GLY A 42 0.93 -4.38 12.78
C GLY A 42 0.86 -5.72 12.06
N HIS A 43 1.98 -6.14 11.45
CA HIS A 43 2.07 -7.40 10.72
C HIS A 43 1.89 -8.59 11.66
N ASP A 44 1.11 -9.57 11.20
CA ASP A 44 0.89 -10.86 11.83
C ASP A 44 1.21 -12.00 10.83
N GLN A 45 1.64 -13.14 11.34
CA GLN A 45 2.06 -14.27 10.49
C GLN A 45 0.90 -14.94 9.75
N ASP A 46 -0.31 -14.91 10.31
CA ASP A 46 -1.47 -15.59 9.72
C ASP A 46 -2.18 -14.74 8.66
N GLU A 47 -2.27 -13.42 8.90
CA GLU A 47 -3.08 -12.51 8.08
C GLU A 47 -2.26 -11.44 7.34
N GLY A 48 -0.95 -11.40 7.57
CA GLY A 48 -0.09 -10.38 7.00
C GLY A 48 -0.37 -9.01 7.62
N THR A 49 -0.69 -8.02 6.80
CA THR A 49 -0.99 -6.66 7.27
C THR A 49 -2.27 -6.16 6.62
N PHE A 50 -3.13 -5.47 7.37
CA PHE A 50 -4.29 -4.78 6.79
C PHE A 50 -3.87 -3.49 6.08
N THR A 51 -4.46 -3.16 4.94
CA THR A 51 -4.06 -1.98 4.17
C THR A 51 -4.30 -0.66 4.94
N ILE A 52 -5.35 -0.59 5.76
CA ILE A 52 -5.55 0.57 6.66
C ILE A 52 -4.45 0.70 7.73
N ALA A 53 -3.89 -0.43 8.20
CA ALA A 53 -2.78 -0.41 9.16
C ALA A 53 -1.51 0.18 8.54
N LEU A 54 -1.26 -0.09 7.26
CA LEU A 54 -0.17 0.55 6.50
C LEU A 54 -0.35 2.07 6.41
N ALA A 55 -1.58 2.55 6.17
CA ALA A 55 -1.88 3.99 6.14
C ALA A 55 -1.63 4.65 7.52
N VAL A 56 -2.01 3.97 8.60
CA VAL A 56 -1.71 4.39 9.98
C VAL A 56 -0.21 4.43 10.24
N ALA A 57 0.55 3.40 9.82
CA ALA A 57 1.99 3.33 9.97
C ALA A 57 2.70 4.48 9.24
N LEU A 58 2.33 4.75 7.98
CA LEU A 58 2.86 5.86 7.19
C LEU A 58 2.57 7.22 7.86
N THR A 59 1.35 7.41 8.37
CA THR A 59 0.99 8.66 9.07
C THR A 59 1.79 8.84 10.37
N LYS A 60 2.06 7.74 11.11
CA LYS A 60 2.95 7.75 12.29
C LYS A 60 4.41 8.03 11.95
N LEU A 61 4.81 7.89 10.69
CA LEU A 61 6.12 8.25 10.14
C LEU A 61 6.12 9.64 9.49
N ASP A 62 5.11 10.46 9.80
CA ASP A 62 4.93 11.84 9.32
C ASP A 62 4.68 11.98 7.81
N PHE A 63 4.22 10.92 7.13
CA PHE A 63 3.73 11.03 5.76
C PHE A 63 2.30 11.56 5.73
N ALA A 64 2.01 12.42 4.75
CA ALA A 64 0.65 12.81 4.42
C ALA A 64 -0.01 11.70 3.58
N VAL A 65 -1.07 11.11 4.12
CA VAL A 65 -1.71 9.91 3.56
C VAL A 65 -3.21 10.15 3.39
N SER A 66 -3.77 9.67 2.28
CA SER A 66 -5.21 9.52 2.08
C SER A 66 -5.53 8.05 1.76
N PHE A 67 -6.60 7.54 2.37
CA PHE A 67 -7.05 6.16 2.21
C PHE A 67 -8.35 6.10 1.42
N TYR A 68 -8.44 5.18 0.46
CA TYR A 68 -9.60 5.03 -0.42
C TYR A 68 -10.08 3.59 -0.36
N THR A 69 -11.37 3.38 -0.12
CA THR A 69 -11.95 2.04 0.02
C THR A 69 -13.42 2.05 -0.34
N ASP A 70 -13.91 0.93 -0.85
CA ASP A 70 -15.34 0.64 -0.88
C ASP A 70 -15.83 0.44 0.57
N PRO A 71 -17.12 0.70 0.87
CA PRO A 71 -17.67 0.47 2.19
C PRO A 71 -17.57 -1.01 2.57
N ASP A 72 -16.95 -1.30 3.72
CA ASP A 72 -16.88 -2.64 4.27
C ASP A 72 -17.99 -2.84 5.33
N PRO A 73 -19.01 -3.67 5.06
CA PRO A 73 -20.03 -3.97 6.05
C PRO A 73 -19.54 -4.88 7.18
N ASN A 74 -18.42 -5.58 7.01
CA ASN A 74 -17.94 -6.65 7.89
C ASN A 74 -16.45 -6.48 8.24
N ILE A 75 -16.08 -5.29 8.75
CA ILE A 75 -14.71 -5.01 9.20
C ILE A 75 -14.25 -6.05 10.24
N ASP A 76 -13.11 -6.69 9.97
CA ASP A 76 -12.50 -7.69 10.85
C ASP A 76 -12.18 -7.11 12.23
N GLU A 77 -12.34 -7.89 13.30
CA GLU A 77 -12.06 -7.43 14.67
C GLU A 77 -10.62 -6.92 14.85
N LYS A 78 -9.65 -7.53 14.16
CA LYS A 78 -8.24 -7.12 14.19
C LYS A 78 -8.01 -5.84 13.38
N GLU A 79 -8.81 -5.59 12.35
CA GLU A 79 -8.75 -4.38 11.53
C GLU A 79 -9.40 -3.17 12.23
N LYS A 80 -10.42 -3.38 13.08
CA LYS A 80 -11.14 -2.30 13.79
C LYS A 80 -10.23 -1.34 14.55
N GLN A 81 -9.18 -1.85 15.20
CA GLN A 81 -8.26 -0.99 15.94
C GLN A 81 -7.51 -0.05 14.99
N SER A 82 -7.16 -0.50 13.79
CA SER A 82 -6.52 0.32 12.77
C SER A 82 -7.44 1.43 12.25
N TYR A 83 -8.74 1.16 12.08
CA TYR A 83 -9.73 2.20 11.75
C TYR A 83 -9.89 3.24 12.86
N ILE A 84 -9.90 2.81 14.14
CA ILE A 84 -9.93 3.73 15.28
C ILE A 84 -8.68 4.61 15.30
N ASP A 85 -7.51 4.02 15.07
CA ASP A 85 -6.24 4.76 14.99
C ASP A 85 -6.23 5.74 13.82
N ALA A 86 -6.74 5.34 12.64
CA ALA A 86 -6.86 6.20 11.48
C ALA A 86 -7.75 7.42 11.76
N GLN A 87 -8.89 7.23 12.45
CA GLN A 87 -9.75 8.32 12.88
C GLN A 87 -9.04 9.26 13.86
N ARG A 88 -8.31 8.72 14.84
CA ARG A 88 -7.55 9.53 15.82
C ARG A 88 -6.44 10.37 15.15
N LEU A 89 -5.82 9.82 14.12
CA LEU A 89 -4.81 10.47 13.31
C LEU A 89 -5.40 11.39 12.23
N ASN A 90 -6.73 11.48 12.11
CA ASN A 90 -7.45 12.24 11.09
C ASN A 90 -7.05 11.87 9.66
N ILE A 91 -6.79 10.58 9.40
CA ILE A 91 -6.51 10.09 8.04
C ILE A 91 -7.79 10.25 7.21
N PRO A 92 -7.75 10.98 6.08
CA PRO A 92 -8.89 11.07 5.17
C PRO A 92 -9.23 9.69 4.61
N ILE A 93 -10.49 9.27 4.77
CA ILE A 93 -11.04 8.04 4.19
C ILE A 93 -12.09 8.42 3.15
N HIS A 94 -11.89 7.99 1.91
CA HIS A 94 -12.71 8.31 0.74
C HIS A 94 -13.21 7.04 0.04
N ALA A 95 -14.13 7.22 -0.91
CA ALA A 95 -14.61 6.13 -1.77
C ALA A 95 -13.49 5.54 -2.63
N ALA A 96 -13.59 4.27 -3.02
CA ALA A 96 -12.58 3.59 -3.83
C ALA A 96 -12.29 4.33 -5.14
N LEU A 97 -11.00 4.38 -5.49
CA LEU A 97 -10.53 4.97 -6.74
C LEU A 97 -10.71 4.00 -7.92
N THR A 98 -11.13 4.58 -9.04
CA THR A 98 -11.06 3.97 -10.37
C THR A 98 -9.60 3.85 -10.83
N TYR A 99 -9.37 3.07 -11.89
CA TYR A 99 -8.05 2.96 -12.50
C TYR A 99 -7.51 4.33 -12.97
N ALA A 100 -8.36 5.15 -13.59
CA ALA A 100 -7.98 6.47 -14.07
C ALA A 100 -7.56 7.40 -12.92
N GLU A 101 -8.29 7.38 -11.80
CA GLU A 101 -7.93 8.21 -10.63
C GLU A 101 -6.65 7.73 -9.93
N ILE A 102 -6.37 6.43 -9.97
CA ILE A 102 -5.08 5.87 -9.51
C ILE A 102 -3.93 6.34 -10.40
N GLN A 103 -4.13 6.28 -11.72
CA GLN A 103 -3.18 6.78 -12.71
C GLN A 103 -2.93 8.28 -12.47
N ASP A 104 -3.98 9.08 -12.36
CA ASP A 104 -3.88 10.52 -12.09
C ASP A 104 -3.10 10.79 -10.79
N ALA A 105 -3.38 10.05 -9.71
CA ALA A 105 -2.64 10.20 -8.45
C ALA A 105 -1.14 9.92 -8.63
N PHE A 106 -0.80 8.85 -9.34
CA PHE A 106 0.58 8.48 -9.63
C PHE A 106 1.29 9.51 -10.53
N GLU A 107 0.65 9.95 -11.61
CA GLU A 107 1.19 10.95 -12.54
C GLU A 107 1.40 12.31 -11.89
N ASN A 108 0.61 12.64 -10.85
CA ASN A 108 0.84 13.81 -9.99
C ASN A 108 2.00 13.62 -9.00
N GLY A 109 2.83 12.59 -9.17
CA GLY A 109 4.05 12.34 -8.41
C GLY A 109 3.82 11.68 -7.05
N LYS A 110 2.62 11.19 -6.75
CA LYS A 110 2.32 10.55 -5.46
C LYS A 110 2.77 9.10 -5.46
N PHE A 111 3.13 8.58 -4.29
CA PHE A 111 3.24 7.13 -4.14
C PHE A 111 1.84 6.55 -3.96
N VAL A 112 1.60 5.41 -4.63
CA VAL A 112 0.30 4.75 -4.59
C VAL A 112 0.51 3.27 -4.28
N ILE A 113 -0.09 2.80 -3.19
CA ILE A 113 -0.16 1.38 -2.83
C ILE A 113 -1.57 0.91 -3.09
N VAL A 114 -1.71 -0.16 -3.87
CA VAL A 114 -3.01 -0.74 -4.22
C VAL A 114 -3.17 -2.13 -3.61
N PHE A 115 -4.38 -2.44 -3.17
CA PHE A 115 -4.79 -3.79 -2.79
C PHE A 115 -5.54 -4.47 -3.94
N TYR A 116 -5.20 -5.72 -4.21
CA TYR A 116 -5.88 -6.58 -5.18
C TYR A 116 -5.64 -8.05 -4.84
N ASP A 117 -6.56 -8.92 -5.23
CA ASP A 117 -6.31 -10.36 -5.15
C ASP A 117 -5.58 -10.83 -6.40
N THR A 118 -4.56 -11.67 -6.24
CA THR A 118 -3.97 -12.40 -7.36
C THR A 118 -5.03 -13.30 -8.03
N LEU A 119 -4.77 -13.81 -9.23
CA LEU A 119 -5.70 -14.74 -9.91
C LEU A 119 -5.91 -16.05 -9.12
N LEU A 120 -5.08 -16.32 -8.12
CA LEU A 120 -5.19 -17.46 -7.20
C LEU A 120 -6.00 -17.13 -5.94
N GLY A 121 -6.53 -15.92 -5.81
CA GLY A 121 -7.31 -15.46 -4.65
C GLY A 121 -6.47 -15.10 -3.43
N VAL A 122 -5.18 -14.81 -3.61
CA VAL A 122 -4.29 -14.36 -2.53
C VAL A 122 -4.23 -12.83 -2.58
N GLY A 123 -4.62 -12.17 -1.49
CA GLY A 123 -4.54 -10.72 -1.36
C GLY A 123 -3.11 -10.20 -1.41
N ASN A 124 -2.90 -9.10 -2.14
CA ASN A 124 -1.60 -8.49 -2.32
C ASN A 124 -1.66 -6.97 -2.21
N GLN A 125 -0.56 -6.38 -1.72
CA GLN A 125 -0.41 -4.95 -1.50
C GLN A 125 0.85 -4.47 -2.20
N SER A 126 0.67 -3.72 -3.27
CA SER A 126 1.79 -3.41 -4.16
C SER A 126 1.93 -1.92 -4.38
N LEU A 127 3.17 -1.45 -4.25
CA LEU A 127 3.56 -0.09 -4.63
C LEU A 127 3.67 -0.01 -6.15
N ILE A 128 2.99 0.96 -6.75
CA ILE A 128 3.05 1.20 -8.20
C ILE A 128 4.45 1.70 -8.58
N TYR A 129 5.03 1.05 -9.59
CA TYR A 129 6.27 1.46 -10.24
C TYR A 129 6.00 2.25 -11.53
N SER A 130 5.02 1.83 -12.33
CA SER A 130 4.56 2.51 -13.53
C SER A 130 3.10 2.17 -13.81
N ILE A 131 2.38 3.09 -14.45
CA ILE A 131 0.99 2.91 -14.86
C ILE A 131 0.74 3.79 -16.09
N ASP A 132 -0.02 3.28 -17.05
CA ASP A 132 -0.56 4.03 -18.18
C ASP A 132 -1.99 3.57 -18.51
N GLU A 133 -2.56 3.96 -19.65
CA GLU A 133 -3.94 3.60 -19.98
C GLU A 133 -4.20 2.10 -20.19
N GLN A 134 -3.15 1.29 -20.38
CA GLN A 134 -3.19 -0.12 -20.78
C GLN A 134 -2.58 -1.07 -19.76
N GLU A 135 -1.56 -0.64 -19.03
CA GLU A 135 -0.76 -1.51 -18.17
C GLU A 135 -0.30 -0.86 -16.87
N ILE A 136 0.00 -1.71 -15.88
CA ILE A 136 0.47 -1.35 -14.55
C ILE A 136 1.60 -2.30 -14.14
N SER A 137 2.64 -1.75 -13.52
CA SER A 137 3.77 -2.50 -12.98
C SER A 137 4.00 -2.12 -11.52
N PHE A 138 4.52 -3.07 -10.74
CA PHE A 138 4.72 -2.91 -9.30
C PHE A 138 6.18 -3.09 -8.91
N CYS A 139 6.56 -2.57 -7.74
CA CYS A 139 7.92 -2.71 -7.25
C CYS A 139 8.25 -4.10 -6.67
N ASP A 140 7.25 -4.89 -6.32
CA ASP A 140 7.35 -6.26 -5.81
C ASP A 140 7.19 -7.33 -6.92
N HIS A 141 6.54 -6.98 -8.03
CA HIS A 141 6.36 -7.85 -9.20
C HIS A 141 6.81 -7.16 -10.49
N PHE A 142 7.89 -7.65 -11.09
CA PHE A 142 8.51 -7.03 -12.27
C PHE A 142 7.85 -7.39 -13.61
N GLU A 143 6.84 -8.27 -13.61
CA GLU A 143 6.06 -8.51 -14.82
C GLU A 143 4.95 -7.48 -14.95
N VAL A 144 4.80 -6.97 -16.16
CA VAL A 144 3.77 -6.01 -16.51
C VAL A 144 2.40 -6.69 -16.46
N MET A 145 1.45 -6.05 -15.78
CA MET A 145 0.06 -6.49 -15.70
C MET A 145 -0.82 -5.60 -16.57
N SER A 146 -1.72 -6.19 -17.37
CA SER A 146 -2.68 -5.39 -18.12
C SER A 146 -3.73 -4.77 -17.20
N LYS A 147 -4.21 -3.58 -17.55
CA LYS A 147 -5.33 -2.90 -16.89
C LYS A 147 -6.53 -3.82 -16.69
N SER A 148 -6.89 -4.59 -17.72
CA SER A 148 -8.02 -5.52 -17.67
C SER A 148 -7.87 -6.60 -16.59
N VAL A 149 -6.67 -7.16 -16.43
CA VAL A 149 -6.38 -8.17 -15.41
C VAL A 149 -6.40 -7.52 -14.03
N PHE A 150 -5.78 -6.35 -13.88
CA PHE A 150 -5.78 -5.61 -12.62
C PHE A 150 -7.19 -5.23 -12.16
N GLU A 151 -8.03 -4.71 -13.07
CA GLU A 151 -9.42 -4.37 -12.76
C GLU A 151 -10.25 -5.62 -12.44
N GLN A 152 -10.03 -6.74 -13.13
CA GLN A 152 -10.66 -8.02 -12.79
C GLN A 152 -10.27 -8.47 -11.38
N GLN A 153 -8.98 -8.42 -11.04
CA GLN A 153 -8.45 -8.74 -9.72
C GLN A 153 -8.99 -7.81 -8.63
N ARG A 154 -9.29 -6.55 -8.98
CA ARG A 154 -9.94 -5.55 -8.10
C ARG A 154 -11.47 -5.64 -8.08
N GLN A 155 -12.07 -6.60 -8.78
CA GLN A 155 -13.50 -6.89 -8.74
C GLN A 155 -13.83 -8.25 -8.09
N ALA A 156 -12.84 -8.93 -7.52
CA ALA A 156 -13.07 -10.15 -6.76
C ALA A 156 -14.10 -9.92 -5.62
N ASP A 157 -14.81 -10.97 -5.23
CA ASP A 157 -15.80 -10.87 -4.16
C ASP A 157 -15.09 -10.63 -2.82
N GLY A 158 -15.58 -9.65 -2.05
CA GLY A 158 -15.09 -9.35 -0.70
C GLY A 158 -13.90 -8.39 -0.62
N ILE A 159 -13.35 -7.96 -1.75
CA ILE A 159 -12.29 -6.95 -1.74
C ILE A 159 -12.85 -5.53 -1.78
N CYS A 160 -12.40 -4.70 -0.85
CA CYS A 160 -12.86 -3.32 -0.72
C CYS A 160 -12.08 -2.33 -1.59
N LYS A 161 -11.38 -2.80 -2.63
CA LYS A 161 -10.61 -1.99 -3.59
C LYS A 161 -9.69 -0.95 -2.96
N GLN A 162 -9.07 -1.33 -1.83
CA GLN A 162 -8.32 -0.41 -0.99
C GLN A 162 -7.12 0.20 -1.74
N VAL A 163 -6.91 1.50 -1.58
CA VAL A 163 -5.77 2.26 -2.12
C VAL A 163 -5.26 3.23 -1.07
N ILE A 164 -3.94 3.31 -0.93
CA ILE A 164 -3.26 4.32 -0.13
C ILE A 164 -2.58 5.28 -1.11
N VAL A 165 -2.91 6.56 -1.02
CA VAL A 165 -2.21 7.62 -1.75
C VAL A 165 -1.39 8.42 -0.75
N ILE A 166 -0.11 8.59 -1.07
CA ILE A 166 0.88 9.18 -0.16
C ILE A 166 1.48 10.37 -0.88
N ASP A 167 1.27 11.55 -0.31
CA ASP A 167 1.92 12.76 -0.82
C ASP A 167 3.41 12.68 -0.52
N GLN A 168 4.23 13.16 -1.45
CA GLN A 168 5.66 13.21 -1.23
C GLN A 168 5.99 14.08 -0.02
N TYR A 169 7.01 13.66 0.74
CA TYR A 169 7.50 14.41 1.88
C TYR A 169 7.88 15.83 1.43
N SER A 170 7.19 16.85 1.97
CA SER A 170 7.27 18.25 1.52
C SER A 170 8.66 18.90 1.68
N GLU A 171 9.62 18.25 2.34
CA GLU A 171 10.99 18.78 2.48
C GLU A 171 11.91 18.46 1.29
N PHE A 172 11.49 17.65 0.32
CA PHE A 172 12.27 17.41 -0.90
C PHE A 172 11.55 18.00 -2.12
N TYR A 173 11.74 19.30 -2.34
CA TYR A 173 11.61 19.84 -3.69
C TYR A 173 12.69 19.18 -4.58
N PRO A 174 12.36 18.68 -5.78
CA PRO A 174 13.37 18.31 -6.74
C PRO A 174 14.18 19.56 -7.10
N ILE A 175 15.50 19.46 -6.97
CA ILE A 175 16.47 20.41 -7.50
C ILE A 175 16.51 20.27 -9.02
#